data_AF-A0A134ALY3-F1
#
_entry.id   AF-A0A134ALY3-F1
#
_cell.length_a   1.000
_cell.length_b   1.000
_cell.length_c   1.000
_cell.angle_alpha   90.00
_cell.angle_beta   90.00
_cell.angle_gamma   90.00
#
_symmetry.space_group_name_H-M   'P 1'
#
loop_
_entity.id
_entity.type
_entity.pdbx_description
1 polymer ?
#
loop_
_entity_poly.entity_id
_entity_poly.type
_entity_poly.pdbx_seq_one_letter_code
_entity_poly.pdbx_strand_id
1 'polypeptide(L)'
;MQGTKVALSDKALAYLKKKNIRAISVDTLEQPCCGFPGVINESVSKGEPKKEQDIYKKQVYEGIDVYFPYYTNVDSQTIHIDCERFLGYTRLFVANAVMEY
;
A
#
# COMPACT_ATOMS: atom_id res chain seq x y z
N MET A 1 -7.79 20.71 6.12
CA MET A 1 -7.98 19.26 5.90
C MET A 1 -6.61 18.61 5.82
N GLN A 2 -6.23 17.78 6.79
CA GLN A 2 -4.97 17.01 6.70
C GLN A 2 -5.19 15.89 5.68
N GLY A 3 -4.39 15.87 4.61
CA GLY A 3 -4.47 14.83 3.59
C GLY A 3 -3.92 13.49 4.09
N THR A 4 -4.36 12.39 3.47
CA THR A 4 -3.87 11.04 3.73
C THR A 4 -2.34 10.99 3.62
N LYS A 5 -1.67 10.48 4.64
CA LYS A 5 -0.22 10.25 4.68
C LYS A 5 0.12 8.81 4.38
N VAL A 6 1.40 8.52 4.16
CA VAL A 6 1.94 7.19 3.93
C VAL A 6 3.10 6.97 4.90
N ALA A 7 3.19 5.77 5.46
CA ALA A 7 4.31 5.31 6.26
C ALA A 7 4.70 3.90 5.82
N LEU A 8 6.00 3.64 5.68
CA LEU A 8 6.54 2.30 5.42
C LEU A 8 7.15 1.75 6.70
N SER A 9 6.96 0.46 6.96
CA SER A 9 7.71 -0.23 8.01
C SER A 9 9.19 -0.34 7.66
N ASP A 10 10.06 -0.47 8.67
CA ASP A 10 11.50 -0.70 8.47
C ASP A 10 11.76 -1.94 7.60
N LYS A 11 10.94 -2.99 7.77
CA LYS A 11 11.04 -4.22 6.98
C LYS A 11 10.71 -3.97 5.52
N ALA A 12 9.62 -3.25 5.24
CA ALA A 12 9.22 -2.88 3.89
C ALA A 12 10.29 -2.01 3.21
N LEU A 13 10.80 -1.00 3.93
CA LEU A 13 11.86 -0.13 3.42
C LEU A 13 13.16 -0.91 3.12
N ALA A 14 13.60 -1.77 4.05
CA ALA A 14 14.79 -2.59 3.86
C ALA A 14 14.63 -3.53 2.65
N TYR A 15 13.44 -4.11 2.48
CA TYR A 15 13.13 -4.95 1.33
C TYR A 15 13.21 -4.18 0.01
N LEU A 16 12.57 -3.01 -0.07
CA LEU A 16 12.54 -2.17 -1.26
C LEU A 16 13.95 -1.70 -1.66
N LYS A 17 14.74 -1.21 -0.70
CA LYS A 17 16.13 -0.82 -0.90
C LYS A 17 16.98 -2.00 -1.38
N LYS A 18 16.86 -3.16 -0.73
CA LYS A 18 17.59 -4.39 -1.12
C LYS A 18 17.27 -4.85 -2.55
N LYS A 19 16.05 -4.62 -3.01
CA LYS A 19 15.59 -4.98 -4.36
C LYS A 19 15.73 -3.84 -5.37
N ASN A 20 16.28 -2.69 -4.98
CA ASN A 20 16.38 -1.48 -5.80
C ASN A 20 15.01 -1.05 -6.39
N ILE A 21 13.94 -1.24 -5.62
CA ILE A 21 12.60 -0.81 -5.98
C ILE A 21 12.44 0.62 -5.49
N ARG A 22 12.13 1.55 -6.40
CA ARG A 22 11.99 2.99 -6.11
C ARG A 22 10.56 3.47 -6.06
N ALA A 23 9.63 2.67 -6.59
CA ALA A 23 8.22 3.01 -6.66
C ALA A 23 7.36 1.81 -6.25
N ILE A 24 6.24 2.09 -5.58
CA ILE A 24 5.19 1.12 -5.26
C ILE A 24 3.81 1.75 -5.47
N SER A 25 2.82 0.95 -5.86
CA SER A 25 1.43 1.38 -5.96
C SER A 25 0.53 0.57 -5.04
N VAL A 26 -0.41 1.23 -4.38
CA VAL A 26 -1.50 0.62 -3.64
C VAL A 26 -2.65 0.39 -4.60
N ASP A 27 -2.94 -0.86 -4.91
CA ASP A 27 -4.07 -1.22 -5.76
C ASP A 27 -5.23 -1.66 -4.86
N THR A 28 -6.32 -0.89 -4.87
CA THR A 28 -7.59 -1.31 -4.26
C THR A 28 -8.25 -2.32 -5.20
N LEU A 29 -8.27 -3.59 -4.83
CA LEU A 29 -9.06 -4.59 -5.56
C LEU A 29 -10.53 -4.17 -5.49
N GLU A 30 -11.19 -4.05 -6.64
CA GLU A 30 -12.64 -3.90 -6.71
C GLU A 30 -13.28 -4.96 -5.81
N GLN A 31 -14.16 -4.54 -4.91
CA GLN A 31 -14.85 -5.44 -4.02
C GLN A 31 -15.44 -6.59 -4.85
N PRO A 32 -15.13 -7.87 -4.56
CA PRO A 32 -15.92 -8.94 -5.14
C PRO A 32 -17.37 -8.72 -4.69
N CYS A 33 -18.34 -8.80 -5.62
CA CYS A 33 -19.75 -8.47 -5.37
C CYS A 33 -20.43 -9.31 -4.26
N CYS A 34 -19.70 -10.29 -3.69
CA CYS A 34 -20.05 -11.07 -2.53
C CYS A 34 -18.99 -10.82 -1.43
N GLY A 35 -19.12 -9.71 -0.71
CA GLY A 35 -18.11 -9.24 0.25
C GLY A 35 -18.15 -9.98 1.59
N PHE A 36 -16.99 -10.50 2.03
CA PHE A 36 -16.68 -10.61 3.44
C PHE A 36 -16.29 -9.21 3.96
N PRO A 37 -16.99 -8.65 4.96
CA PRO A 37 -16.57 -7.40 5.58
C PRO A 37 -15.26 -7.64 6.33
N GLY A 38 -14.27 -6.76 6.12
CA GLY A 38 -13.08 -6.70 6.98
C GLY A 38 -11.74 -7.05 6.34
N VAL A 39 -11.68 -7.55 5.10
CA VAL A 39 -10.39 -7.79 4.41
C VAL A 39 -10.38 -7.11 3.05
N ILE A 40 -10.19 -5.80 3.04
CA ILE A 40 -9.71 -5.11 1.83
C ILE A 40 -8.24 -5.52 1.70
N ASN A 41 -7.97 -6.57 0.93
CA ASN A 41 -6.61 -6.92 0.52
C ASN A 41 -6.12 -5.86 -0.48
N GLU A 42 -5.83 -4.65 -0.01
CA GLU A 42 -5.14 -3.65 -0.82
C GLU A 42 -3.76 -4.22 -1.15
N SER A 43 -3.60 -4.63 -2.40
CA SER A 43 -2.37 -5.25 -2.87
C SER A 43 -1.37 -4.16 -3.21
N VAL A 44 -0.16 -4.25 -2.65
CA VAL A 44 0.91 -3.31 -3.01
C VAL A 44 1.71 -3.90 -4.17
N SER A 45 1.60 -3.27 -5.32
CA SER A 45 2.38 -3.57 -6.52
C SER A 45 3.72 -2.85 -6.50
N LYS A 46 4.71 -3.44 -7.16
CA LYS A 46 6.05 -2.86 -7.33
C LYS A 46 6.07 -2.07 -8.64
N GLY A 47 6.58 -0.85 -8.58
CA GLY A 47 6.61 0.08 -9.70
C GLY A 47 5.49 1.11 -9.64
N GLU A 48 5.40 1.87 -10.72
CA GLU A 48 4.34 2.85 -10.93
C GLU A 48 2.98 2.17 -11.22
N PRO A 49 1.85 2.84 -10.93
CA PRO A 49 0.53 2.31 -11.26
C PRO A 49 0.41 2.05 -12.76
N LYS A 50 -0.01 0.83 -13.11
CA LYS A 50 -0.12 0.38 -14.51
C LYS A 50 -1.38 0.85 -15.24
N LYS A 51 -2.38 1.33 -14.51
CA LYS A 51 -3.67 1.79 -15.04
C LYS A 51 -4.01 3.16 -14.45
N GLU A 52 -4.69 3.99 -15.26
CA GLU A 52 -5.39 5.21 -14.83
C GLU A 52 -4.60 6.08 -13.85
N GLN A 53 -3.43 6.58 -14.28
CA GLN A 53 -2.55 7.41 -13.44
C GLN A 53 -3.27 8.62 -12.82
N ASP A 54 -4.31 9.13 -13.48
CA ASP A 54 -5.10 10.29 -13.05
C ASP A 54 -5.83 10.08 -11.72
N ILE A 55 -6.05 8.82 -11.32
CA ILE A 55 -6.71 8.52 -10.04
C ILE A 55 -5.72 8.39 -8.89
N TYR A 56 -4.41 8.34 -9.15
CA TYR A 56 -3.38 8.13 -8.13
C TYR A 56 -2.77 9.43 -7.63
N LYS A 57 -2.65 9.55 -6.32
CA LYS A 57 -1.79 10.52 -5.64
C LYS A 57 -0.42 9.90 -5.43
N LYS A 58 0.62 10.73 -5.53
CA LYS A 58 2.00 10.35 -5.24
C LYS A 58 2.45 11.00 -3.93
N GLN A 59 3.08 10.21 -3.06
CA GLN A 59 3.81 10.71 -1.91
C GLN A 59 5.19 10.05 -1.85
N VAL A 60 6.21 10.83 -1.48
CA VAL A 60 7.57 10.33 -1.32
C VAL A 60 7.81 10.02 0.15
N TYR A 61 8.21 8.78 0.45
CA TYR A 61 8.60 8.36 1.80
C TYR A 61 10.02 7.77 1.76
N GLU A 62 10.98 8.45 2.41
CA GLU A 62 12.39 8.02 2.49
C GLU A 62 13.02 7.62 1.14
N GLY A 63 12.66 8.34 0.07
CA GLY A 63 13.16 8.11 -1.29
C GLY A 63 12.41 7.04 -2.08
N ILE A 64 11.30 6.50 -1.55
CA ILE A 64 10.37 5.62 -2.26
C ILE A 64 9.16 6.43 -2.70
N ASP A 65 8.84 6.33 -3.98
CA ASP A 65 7.61 6.87 -4.56
C ASP A 65 6.44 5.94 -4.27
N VAL A 66 5.44 6.43 -3.53
CA VAL A 66 4.25 5.67 -3.18
C VAL A 66 3.03 6.27 -3.87
N TYR A 67 2.39 5.45 -4.70
CA TYR A 67 1.19 5.81 -5.43
C TYR A 67 -0.02 5.18 -4.76
N PHE A 68 -1.08 5.96 -4.52
CA PHE A 68 -2.33 5.45 -3.97
C PHE A 68 -3.54 6.21 -4.54
N PRO A 69 -4.69 5.57 -4.79
CA PRO A 69 -5.86 6.25 -5.33
C PRO A 69 -6.36 7.43 -4.48
N TYR A 70 -6.92 8.48 -5.08
CA TYR A 70 -7.44 9.65 -4.35
C TYR A 70 -8.59 9.29 -3.39
N TYR A 71 -9.30 8.20 -3.68
CA TYR A 71 -10.39 7.64 -2.89
C TYR A 71 -9.93 6.60 -1.87
N THR A 72 -8.62 6.42 -1.67
CA THR A 72 -8.10 5.54 -0.62
C THR A 72 -8.56 6.07 0.73
N ASN A 73 -9.51 5.36 1.32
CA ASN A 73 -10.08 5.71 2.62
C ASN A 73 -9.50 4.77 3.67
N VAL A 74 -8.47 5.23 4.36
CA VAL A 74 -7.90 4.53 5.51
C VAL A 74 -8.39 5.17 6.79
N ASP A 75 -8.86 4.35 7.72
CA ASP A 75 -9.44 4.80 9.00
C ASP A 75 -8.52 5.72 9.80
N SER A 76 -7.20 5.54 9.69
CA SER A 76 -6.17 6.28 10.44
C SER A 76 -5.61 7.53 9.75
N GLN A 77 -6.13 7.94 8.58
CA GLN A 77 -5.55 8.99 7.72
C GLN A 77 -4.09 8.73 7.28
N THR A 78 -3.51 7.57 7.60
CA THR A 78 -2.12 7.21 7.25
C THR A 78 -2.09 5.80 6.69
N ILE A 79 -1.71 5.62 5.43
CA ILE A 79 -1.51 4.31 4.80
C ILE A 79 -0.22 3.71 5.33
N HIS A 80 -0.31 2.67 6.13
CA HIS A 80 0.82 1.89 6.65
C HIS A 80 1.11 0.74 5.69
N ILE A 81 2.31 0.69 5.13
CA ILE A 81 2.76 -0.39 4.25
C ILE A 81 3.79 -1.24 4.99
N ASP A 82 3.50 -2.52 5.12
CA ASP A 82 4.42 -3.50 5.70
C ASP A 82 4.78 -4.59 4.69
N CYS A 83 5.72 -5.46 5.05
CA CYS A 83 6.07 -6.62 4.27
C CYS A 83 6.11 -7.88 5.13
N GLU A 84 5.62 -8.97 4.57
CA GLU A 84 5.70 -10.30 5.15
C GLU A 84 6.52 -11.21 4.24
N ARG A 85 7.18 -12.19 4.85
CA ARG A 85 7.85 -13.26 4.12
C ARG A 85 7.07 -14.54 4.35
N PHE A 86 6.53 -15.08 3.26
CA PHE A 86 5.80 -16.34 3.28
C PHE A 86 6.36 -17.24 2.18
N LEU A 87 6.65 -18.51 2.51
CA LEU A 87 7.13 -19.53 1.57
C LEU A 87 8.17 -19.04 0.53
N GLY A 88 9.19 -18.31 0.99
CA GLY A 88 10.30 -17.86 0.14
C GLY A 88 10.06 -16.61 -0.70
N TYR A 89 8.82 -16.10 -0.78
CA TYR A 89 8.51 -14.80 -1.39
C TYR A 89 8.27 -13.73 -0.32
N THR A 90 8.52 -12.47 -0.70
CA THR A 90 8.20 -11.30 0.14
C THR A 90 7.05 -10.55 -0.52
N ARG A 91 5.97 -10.38 0.24
CA ARG A 91 4.77 -9.65 -0.16
C ARG A 91 4.73 -8.33 0.58
N LEU A 92 4.38 -7.25 -0.14
CA LEU A 92 4.03 -5.97 0.45
C LEU A 92 2.50 -5.90 0.57
N PHE A 93 2.01 -5.31 1.64
CA PHE A 93 0.58 -5.16 1.90
C PHE A 93 0.31 -3.89 2.69
N VAL A 94 -0.91 -3.38 2.59
CA VAL A 94 -1.38 -2.28 3.44
C VAL A 94 -1.83 -2.86 4.78
N ALA A 95 -1.23 -2.39 5.86
CA ALA A 95 -1.43 -2.82 7.24
C ALA A 95 -2.43 -1.92 8.00
N ASN A 96 -3.35 -1.26 7.27
CA ASN A 96 -4.37 -0.38 7.84
C ASN A 96 -5.60 -1.09 8.37
N ALA A 97 -5.81 -2.35 7.99
CA ALA A 97 -6.90 -3.14 8.52
C ALA A 97 -6.75 -3.18 10.05
N VAL A 98 -7.75 -2.62 10.73
CA VAL A 98 -7.91 -2.66 12.17
C VAL A 98 -7.61 -4.07 12.63
N MET A 99 -6.53 -4.25 13.40
CA MET A 99 -6.43 -5.39 14.30
C MET A 99 -7.61 -5.22 15.27
N GLU A 100 -8.75 -5.82 14.95
CA GLU A 100 -9.82 -6.03 15.92
C GLU A 100 -9.19 -6.78 17.11
N TYR A 101 -9.17 -6.12 18.27
CA TYR A 101 -8.94 -6.77 19.56
C TYR A 101 -10.26 -7.32 20.09
#